data_AF-A0AAV4W3T8-F1
#
_entry.id   AF-A0AAV4W3T8-F1
#
_cell.length_a   1.000
_cell.length_b   1.000
_cell.length_c   1.000
_cell.angle_alpha   90.00
_cell.angle_beta   90.00
_cell.angle_gamma   90.00
#
_symmetry.space_group_name_H-M   'P 1'
#
loop_
_entity.id
_entity.type
_entity.pdbx_description
1 polymer ?
#
loop_
_entity_poly.entity_id
_entity_poly.type
_entity_poly.pdbx_seq_one_letter_code
_entity_poly.pdbx_strand_id
1 'polypeptide(L)'
;MQEVDLATFNRSYIHDIGVRKSDENVKIAEGDSFTKKLVRKLELQIYFMMNKIEHQNLVRTIQGVHDKLRKSLHMSQDTDEVWQEHIKEEELRKKYSSAMLKLATEIWVEKECRIKWSYKTCIDYFYHGGLERYLLRQKRIKGLQKTNCIIEDEEDEIKSIYLDYKEKLKLLDIGSCYNPFSKFPEFSCTAIDLTPATEDVLQCDFLQIDIQKNLDVEANNHSNLILYEESFDIVVMSLVLEYLPASEQRTIFCFKAWQLLKQNGLCIIITPDSKSMHSNAPMIKSWKLALEKIGFKRVKYDKLTHLHCMAFSKVCKFSEVNITNCKLLSDLLYIPQDFKSYSDVSSSVDRNEEENKNVCIQFSELPNEDLF
;
A
#
# COMPACT_ATOMS: atom_id res chain seq x y z
N MET A 1 -13.67 0.34 62.49
CA MET A 1 -13.82 1.10 63.74
C MET A 1 -14.09 2.54 63.34
N GLN A 2 -15.34 2.95 63.51
CA GLN A 2 -15.91 4.32 63.52
C GLN A 2 -15.65 5.29 62.35
N GLU A 3 -16.72 5.48 61.57
CA GLU A 3 -17.23 6.80 61.14
C GLU A 3 -17.22 7.81 62.31
N VAL A 4 -16.99 9.10 62.04
CA VAL A 4 -17.89 10.18 62.52
C VAL A 4 -17.80 11.38 61.56
N ASP A 5 -18.94 11.67 60.94
CA ASP A 5 -19.37 12.88 60.24
C ASP A 5 -19.62 14.05 61.22
N LEU A 6 -19.89 15.26 60.71
CA LEU A 6 -20.52 16.45 61.33
C LEU A 6 -19.65 17.71 61.13
N ALA A 7 -20.13 18.92 60.87
CA ALA A 7 -21.41 19.49 60.46
C ALA A 7 -21.30 21.01 60.75
N THR A 8 -21.54 21.82 59.72
CA THR A 8 -22.34 23.06 59.73
C THR A 8 -21.97 24.32 60.56
N PHE A 9 -22.31 25.45 59.92
CA PHE A 9 -22.78 26.75 60.46
C PHE A 9 -21.76 27.85 60.82
N ASN A 10 -21.71 28.92 60.01
CA ASN A 10 -22.34 30.18 60.45
C ASN A 10 -22.62 31.18 59.31
N ARG A 11 -23.88 31.62 59.25
CA ARG A 11 -24.36 32.82 58.52
C ARG A 11 -23.90 34.07 59.27
N SER A 12 -23.54 35.12 58.55
CA SER A 12 -23.90 36.49 58.95
C SER A 12 -24.25 37.33 57.71
N TYR A 13 -25.47 37.86 57.76
CA TYR A 13 -26.04 38.91 56.91
C TYR A 13 -25.47 40.26 57.33
N ILE A 14 -25.08 41.14 56.40
CA ILE A 14 -25.32 42.61 56.47
C ILE A 14 -25.40 43.21 55.04
N HIS A 15 -26.56 43.82 54.75
CA HIS A 15 -26.90 44.96 53.88
C HIS A 15 -26.12 45.31 52.60
N ASP A 16 -26.84 45.14 51.48
CA ASP A 16 -27.23 46.17 50.50
C ASP A 16 -26.46 47.52 50.48
N ILE A 17 -25.64 47.72 49.43
CA ILE A 17 -25.51 49.01 48.73
C ILE A 17 -25.49 48.70 47.23
N GLY A 18 -26.57 49.10 46.56
CA GLY A 18 -26.67 49.10 45.11
C GLY A 18 -25.61 50.00 44.48
N VAL A 19 -24.68 49.39 43.75
CA VAL A 19 -23.90 50.06 42.72
C VAL A 19 -24.32 49.45 41.39
N ARG A 20 -24.99 50.25 40.57
CA ARG A 20 -25.20 49.98 39.14
C ARG A 20 -23.84 49.64 38.52
N LYS A 21 -23.55 48.36 38.30
CA LYS A 21 -22.49 47.95 37.37
C LYS A 21 -23.02 48.21 35.97
N SER A 22 -22.35 49.15 35.32
CA SER A 22 -22.56 49.59 33.95
C SER A 22 -22.67 48.43 32.97
N ASP A 23 -23.58 48.59 32.00
CA ASP A 23 -23.73 47.81 30.76
C ASP A 23 -22.46 47.76 29.89
N GLU A 24 -21.35 48.34 30.34
CA GLU A 24 -20.04 48.30 29.66
C GLU A 24 -19.27 47.01 29.93
N ASN A 25 -19.44 46.37 31.10
CA ASN A 25 -18.71 45.13 31.41
C ASN A 25 -19.25 43.90 30.68
N VAL A 26 -20.51 43.91 30.25
CA VAL A 26 -21.11 42.83 29.44
C VAL A 26 -20.66 42.95 27.97
N LYS A 27 -20.53 44.18 27.43
CA LYS A 27 -20.05 44.42 26.06
C LYS A 27 -18.57 44.07 25.87
N ILE A 28 -17.72 44.24 26.91
CA ILE A 28 -16.30 43.88 26.85
C ILE A 28 -16.09 42.36 26.92
N ALA A 29 -16.89 41.64 27.72
CA ALA A 29 -16.84 40.18 27.81
C ALA A 29 -17.38 39.48 26.55
N GLU A 30 -18.43 40.02 25.93
CA GLU A 30 -18.95 39.53 24.63
C GLU A 30 -17.98 39.84 23.48
N GLY A 31 -17.33 41.01 23.50
CA GLY A 31 -16.28 41.38 22.55
C GLY A 31 -15.04 40.47 22.62
N ASP A 32 -14.62 40.08 23.82
CA ASP A 32 -13.47 39.17 24.02
C ASP A 32 -13.80 37.71 23.61
N SER A 33 -15.02 37.25 23.88
CA SER A 33 -15.51 35.92 23.42
C SER A 33 -15.67 35.84 21.90
N PHE A 34 -16.21 36.90 21.27
CA PHE A 34 -16.33 37.00 19.82
C PHE A 34 -14.96 37.06 19.13
N THR A 35 -14.03 37.84 19.68
CA THR A 35 -12.65 37.97 19.17
C THR A 35 -11.90 36.66 19.28
N LYS A 36 -11.98 35.95 20.41
CA LYS A 36 -11.41 34.60 20.58
C LYS A 36 -12.00 33.58 19.60
N LYS A 37 -13.31 33.64 19.35
CA LYS A 37 -13.97 32.77 18.36
C LYS A 37 -13.51 33.06 16.93
N LEU A 38 -13.29 34.34 16.60
CA LEU A 38 -12.79 34.76 15.29
C LEU A 38 -11.32 34.36 15.08
N VAL A 39 -10.47 34.57 16.09
CA VAL A 39 -9.06 34.13 16.08
C VAL A 39 -8.97 32.62 15.88
N ARG A 40 -9.73 31.83 16.66
CA ARG A 40 -9.75 30.37 16.51
C ARG A 40 -10.24 29.93 15.14
N LYS A 41 -11.22 30.64 14.55
CA LYS A 41 -11.69 30.37 13.18
C LYS A 41 -10.60 30.67 12.15
N LEU A 42 -9.87 31.76 12.29
CA LEU A 42 -8.74 32.12 11.42
C LEU A 42 -7.58 31.12 11.56
N GLU A 43 -7.24 30.71 12.78
CA GLU A 43 -6.22 29.68 13.03
C GLU A 43 -6.58 28.35 12.35
N LEU A 44 -7.84 27.91 12.47
CA LEU A 44 -8.33 26.72 11.77
C LEU A 44 -8.27 26.89 10.25
N GLN A 45 -8.66 28.05 9.72
CA GLN A 45 -8.57 28.31 8.28
C GLN A 45 -7.13 28.29 7.76
N ILE A 46 -6.19 28.91 8.50
CA ILE A 46 -4.77 28.90 8.19
C ILE A 46 -4.24 27.45 8.24
N TYR A 47 -4.58 26.70 9.29
CA TYR A 47 -4.22 25.29 9.42
C TYR A 47 -4.71 24.44 8.23
N PHE A 48 -5.98 24.57 7.85
CA PHE A 48 -6.53 23.86 6.69
C PHE A 48 -5.84 24.28 5.38
N MET A 49 -5.55 25.57 5.20
CA MET A 49 -4.84 26.06 4.02
C MET A 49 -3.41 25.53 3.95
N MET A 50 -2.68 25.55 5.07
CA MET A 50 -1.32 25.03 5.15
C MET A 50 -1.27 23.52 4.86
N ASN A 51 -2.19 22.73 5.44
CA ASN A 51 -2.31 21.31 5.13
C ASN A 51 -2.60 21.04 3.65
N LYS A 52 -3.43 21.87 3.01
CA LYS A 52 -3.73 21.74 1.58
C LYS A 52 -2.49 22.03 0.71
N ILE A 53 -1.73 23.07 1.04
CA ILE A 53 -0.50 23.42 0.32
C ILE A 53 0.55 22.32 0.49
N GLU A 54 0.72 21.83 1.72
CA GLU A 54 1.65 20.76 2.03
C GLU A 54 1.29 19.47 1.28
N HIS A 55 0.03 19.05 1.33
CA HIS A 55 -0.49 17.93 0.57
C HIS A 55 -0.15 18.04 -0.93
N GLN A 56 -0.42 19.20 -1.54
CA GLN A 56 -0.08 19.42 -2.95
C GLN A 56 1.43 19.31 -3.23
N ASN A 57 2.28 19.81 -2.33
CA ASN A 57 3.73 19.74 -2.49
C ASN A 57 4.26 18.30 -2.38
N LEU A 58 3.71 17.50 -1.46
CA LEU A 58 4.08 16.08 -1.31
C LEU A 58 3.70 15.30 -2.56
N VAL A 59 2.47 15.49 -3.06
CA VAL A 59 1.99 14.81 -4.27
C VAL A 59 2.80 15.25 -5.50
N ARG A 60 3.12 16.55 -5.66
CA ARG A 60 4.01 17.03 -6.73
C ARG A 60 5.39 16.41 -6.69
N THR A 61 5.94 16.19 -5.49
CA THR A 61 7.25 15.54 -5.32
C THR A 61 7.21 14.12 -5.86
N ILE A 62 6.20 13.33 -5.47
CA ILE A 62 6.02 11.95 -5.94
C ILE A 62 5.84 11.94 -7.46
N GLN A 63 4.91 12.74 -7.98
CA GLN A 63 4.66 12.87 -9.41
C GLN A 63 5.92 13.19 -10.21
N GLY A 64 6.70 14.18 -9.75
CA GLY A 64 7.91 14.61 -10.44
C GLY A 64 8.92 13.48 -10.62
N VAL A 65 9.04 12.58 -9.64
CA VAL A 65 9.92 11.41 -9.73
C VAL A 65 9.41 10.39 -10.76
N HIS A 66 8.12 10.04 -10.71
CA HIS A 66 7.51 9.14 -11.69
C HIS A 66 7.63 9.69 -13.12
N ASP A 67 7.36 10.97 -13.30
CA ASP A 67 7.42 11.64 -14.59
C ASP A 67 8.83 11.69 -15.15
N LYS A 68 9.80 11.99 -14.29
CA LYS A 68 11.20 11.98 -14.66
C LYS A 68 11.62 10.59 -15.14
N LEU A 69 11.32 9.55 -14.36
CA LEU A 69 11.61 8.17 -14.73
C LEU A 69 11.02 7.77 -16.09
N ARG A 70 9.76 8.13 -16.35
CA ARG A 70 9.10 7.82 -17.64
C ARG A 70 9.65 8.64 -18.80
N LYS A 71 9.96 9.92 -18.59
CA LYS A 71 10.62 10.78 -19.59
C LYS A 71 11.99 10.24 -19.94
N SER A 72 12.81 9.92 -18.94
CA SER A 72 14.14 9.36 -19.14
C SER A 72 14.07 8.06 -19.94
N LEU A 73 13.16 7.13 -19.59
CA LEU A 73 12.96 5.90 -20.35
C LEU A 73 12.50 6.15 -21.79
N HIS A 74 11.60 7.10 -22.01
CA HIS A 74 11.15 7.46 -23.34
C HIS A 74 12.29 8.00 -24.22
N MET A 75 13.21 8.76 -23.63
CA MET A 75 14.33 9.37 -24.33
C MET A 75 15.49 8.39 -24.59
N SER A 76 15.90 7.61 -23.59
CA SER A 76 17.04 6.69 -23.72
C SER A 76 16.68 5.38 -24.40
N GLN A 77 15.43 4.91 -24.24
CA GLN A 77 15.00 3.54 -24.58
C GLN A 77 15.84 2.44 -23.89
N ASP A 78 16.56 2.79 -22.82
CA ASP A 78 17.40 1.89 -22.04
C ASP A 78 16.89 1.87 -20.58
N THR A 79 16.23 0.76 -20.23
CA THR A 79 15.65 0.56 -18.90
C THR A 79 16.71 0.46 -17.81
N ASP A 80 17.82 -0.20 -18.10
CA ASP A 80 18.87 -0.46 -17.10
C ASP A 80 19.61 0.84 -16.80
N GLU A 81 19.97 1.62 -17.83
CA GLU A 81 20.60 2.93 -17.66
C GLU A 81 19.73 3.85 -16.79
N VAL A 82 18.45 4.01 -17.14
CA VAL A 82 17.51 4.89 -16.41
C VAL A 82 17.35 4.48 -14.96
N TRP A 83 17.29 3.18 -14.69
CA TRP A 83 17.19 2.69 -13.32
C TRP A 83 18.48 2.91 -12.53
N GLN A 84 19.65 2.67 -13.14
CA GLN A 84 20.94 2.91 -12.49
C GLN A 84 21.19 4.39 -12.21
N GLU A 85 20.78 5.28 -13.12
CA GLU A 85 20.81 6.72 -12.87
C GLU A 85 19.93 7.08 -11.67
N HIS A 86 18.69 6.60 -11.65
CA HIS A 86 17.76 6.84 -10.54
C HIS A 86 18.29 6.33 -9.19
N ILE A 87 19.00 5.20 -9.16
CA ILE A 87 19.68 4.67 -7.95
C ILE A 87 20.82 5.59 -7.48
N LYS A 88 21.43 6.38 -8.35
CA LYS A 88 22.46 7.35 -7.95
C LYS A 88 21.87 8.63 -7.35
N GLU A 89 20.60 8.93 -7.63
CA GLU A 89 19.93 10.16 -7.15
C GLU A 89 19.40 10.08 -5.70
N GLU A 90 20.31 9.85 -4.76
CA GLU A 90 19.96 9.53 -3.37
C GLU A 90 19.06 10.57 -2.70
N GLU A 91 19.38 11.85 -2.84
CA GLU A 91 18.61 12.95 -2.24
C GLU A 91 17.19 13.06 -2.84
N LEU A 92 17.04 12.79 -4.14
CA LEU A 92 15.72 12.76 -4.78
C LEU A 92 14.88 11.61 -4.23
N ARG A 93 15.48 10.42 -4.07
CA ARG A 93 14.78 9.25 -3.52
C ARG A 93 14.42 9.42 -2.05
N LYS A 94 15.30 10.00 -1.22
CA LYS A 94 14.98 10.34 0.18
C LYS A 94 13.82 11.32 0.27
N LYS A 95 13.79 12.33 -0.61
CA LYS A 95 12.67 13.27 -0.68
C LYS A 95 11.37 12.57 -1.07
N TYR A 96 11.42 11.62 -2.00
CA TYR A 96 10.29 10.79 -2.39
C TYR A 96 9.77 9.94 -1.22
N SER A 97 10.65 9.19 -0.55
CA SER A 97 10.26 8.30 0.55
C SER A 97 9.71 9.08 1.75
N SER A 98 10.32 10.23 2.08
CA SER A 98 9.82 11.14 3.10
C SER A 98 8.42 11.67 2.76
N ALA A 99 8.19 12.02 1.49
CA ALA A 99 6.87 12.48 1.05
C ALA A 99 5.81 11.37 1.12
N MET A 100 6.18 10.14 0.74
CA MET A 100 5.33 8.95 0.84
C MET A 100 4.95 8.63 2.29
N LEU A 101 5.92 8.64 3.20
CA LEU A 101 5.69 8.44 4.63
C LEU A 101 4.69 9.48 5.14
N LYS A 102 4.97 10.77 4.93
CA LYS A 102 4.13 11.87 5.43
C LYS A 102 2.69 11.80 4.91
N LEU A 103 2.51 11.52 3.61
CA LEU A 103 1.18 11.32 3.05
C LEU A 103 0.45 10.14 3.72
N ALA A 104 1.15 9.02 3.92
CA ALA A 104 0.55 7.84 4.50
C ALA A 104 0.17 8.00 5.99
N THR A 105 1.02 8.66 6.78
CA THR A 105 0.89 8.69 8.25
C THR A 105 0.30 9.97 8.82
N GLU A 106 0.16 11.04 8.02
CA GLU A 106 -0.43 12.30 8.50
C GLU A 106 -1.69 12.68 7.70
N ILE A 107 -1.73 12.38 6.39
CA ILE A 107 -2.82 12.83 5.50
C ILE A 107 -3.82 11.69 5.23
N TRP A 108 -3.37 10.44 5.18
CA TRP A 108 -4.22 9.28 4.87
C TRP A 108 -4.54 8.37 6.08
N VAL A 109 -4.32 8.83 7.31
CA VAL A 109 -4.43 8.02 8.54
C VAL A 109 -5.76 7.28 8.68
N GLU A 110 -6.88 7.96 8.42
CA GLU A 110 -8.21 7.34 8.51
C GLU A 110 -8.53 6.43 7.30
N LYS A 111 -7.66 6.43 6.29
CA LYS A 111 -7.86 5.84 4.96
C LYS A 111 -6.93 4.66 4.70
N GLU A 112 -6.50 3.92 5.73
CA GLU A 112 -5.75 2.66 5.61
C GLU A 112 -6.54 1.51 4.94
N CYS A 113 -7.40 1.81 3.98
CA CYS A 113 -8.24 0.84 3.28
C CYS A 113 -7.38 -0.25 2.64
N ARG A 114 -6.21 0.09 2.07
CA ARG A 114 -5.31 -0.88 1.44
C ARG A 114 -4.67 -1.83 2.44
N ILE A 115 -4.14 -1.31 3.56
CA ILE A 115 -3.46 -2.12 4.59
C ILE A 115 -4.47 -3.02 5.29
N LYS A 116 -5.63 -2.48 5.68
CA LYS A 116 -6.73 -3.23 6.29
C LYS A 116 -7.30 -4.29 5.33
N TRP A 117 -7.44 -3.96 4.04
CA TRP A 117 -7.90 -4.91 3.03
C TRP A 117 -6.92 -6.07 2.86
N SER A 118 -5.61 -5.78 2.77
CA SER A 118 -4.55 -6.79 2.71
C SER A 118 -4.57 -7.70 3.93
N TYR A 119 -4.57 -7.10 5.14
CA TYR A 119 -4.64 -7.83 6.40
C TYR A 119 -5.86 -8.75 6.44
N LYS A 120 -7.07 -8.21 6.25
CA LYS A 120 -8.31 -9.01 6.28
C LYS A 120 -8.27 -10.14 5.26
N THR A 121 -7.78 -9.87 4.05
CA THR A 121 -7.70 -10.89 3.00
C THR A 121 -6.73 -12.01 3.36
N CYS A 122 -5.60 -11.69 3.99
CA CYS A 122 -4.65 -12.69 4.47
C CYS A 122 -5.24 -13.53 5.63
N ILE A 123 -5.82 -12.87 6.64
CA ILE A 123 -6.44 -13.57 7.77
C ILE A 123 -7.59 -14.46 7.32
N ASP A 124 -8.46 -13.95 6.44
CA ASP A 124 -9.57 -14.74 5.91
C ASP A 124 -9.07 -15.96 5.12
N TYR A 125 -7.94 -15.84 4.42
CA TYR A 125 -7.34 -16.91 3.65
C TYR A 125 -6.71 -17.99 4.53
N PHE A 126 -5.82 -17.61 5.45
CA PHE A 126 -5.04 -18.56 6.24
C PHE A 126 -5.76 -19.06 7.50
N TYR A 127 -6.46 -18.17 8.23
CA TYR A 127 -7.04 -18.51 9.53
C TYR A 127 -8.55 -18.80 9.49
N HIS A 128 -9.30 -18.22 8.55
CA HIS A 128 -10.77 -18.39 8.49
C HIS A 128 -11.24 -19.35 7.36
N GLY A 129 -10.44 -20.36 7.05
CA GLY A 129 -10.78 -21.43 6.10
C GLY A 129 -10.83 -20.98 4.62
N GLY A 130 -10.29 -19.81 4.28
CA GLY A 130 -10.31 -19.31 2.90
C GLY A 130 -9.47 -20.15 1.94
N LEU A 131 -8.30 -20.62 2.39
CA LEU A 131 -7.43 -21.54 1.64
C LEU A 131 -8.13 -22.88 1.41
N GLU A 132 -8.78 -23.45 2.43
CA GLU A 132 -9.57 -24.69 2.30
C GLU A 132 -10.67 -24.54 1.24
N ARG A 133 -11.51 -23.51 1.36
CA ARG A 133 -12.55 -23.20 0.37
C ARG A 133 -11.97 -23.01 -1.02
N TYR A 134 -10.82 -22.36 -1.12
CA TYR A 134 -10.12 -22.14 -2.38
C TYR A 134 -9.66 -23.47 -3.00
N LEU A 135 -8.96 -24.33 -2.26
CA LEU A 135 -8.49 -25.64 -2.76
C LEU A 135 -9.67 -26.54 -3.16
N LEU A 136 -10.72 -26.63 -2.35
CA LEU A 136 -11.93 -27.38 -2.69
C LEU A 136 -12.57 -26.87 -3.99
N ARG A 137 -12.63 -25.55 -4.19
CA ARG A 137 -13.10 -24.95 -5.45
C ARG A 137 -12.19 -25.32 -6.62
N GLN A 138 -10.87 -25.32 -6.44
CA GLN A 138 -9.92 -25.74 -7.49
C GLN A 138 -10.10 -27.20 -7.87
N LYS A 139 -10.29 -28.07 -6.87
CA LYS A 139 -10.60 -29.50 -7.08
C LYS A 139 -11.89 -29.66 -7.87
N ARG A 140 -12.98 -28.97 -7.53
CA ARG A 140 -14.24 -29.04 -8.30
C ARG A 140 -14.07 -28.64 -9.77
N ILE A 141 -13.30 -27.58 -10.06
CA ILE A 141 -13.04 -27.15 -11.43
C ILE A 141 -12.24 -28.20 -12.21
N LYS A 142 -11.24 -28.84 -11.57
CA LYS A 142 -10.46 -29.94 -12.17
C LYS A 142 -11.25 -31.25 -12.27
N GLY A 143 -12.08 -31.57 -11.28
CA GLY A 143 -12.92 -32.77 -11.19
C GLY A 143 -14.13 -32.72 -12.11
N LEU A 144 -14.63 -31.53 -12.47
CA LEU A 144 -15.55 -31.39 -13.61
C LEU A 144 -14.93 -31.85 -14.95
N GLN A 145 -13.61 -32.04 -15.01
CA GLN A 145 -12.90 -32.63 -16.17
C GLN A 145 -12.52 -34.11 -15.97
N LYS A 146 -12.71 -34.70 -14.78
CA LYS A 146 -12.41 -36.11 -14.48
C LYS A 146 -13.51 -36.71 -13.61
N THR A 147 -14.30 -37.60 -14.20
CA THR A 147 -15.38 -38.38 -13.55
C THR A 147 -14.96 -39.03 -12.23
N ASN A 148 -15.92 -39.04 -11.30
CA ASN A 148 -16.03 -39.79 -10.03
C ASN A 148 -14.89 -40.78 -9.72
N CYS A 149 -14.15 -40.52 -8.65
CA CYS A 149 -13.87 -41.44 -7.53
C CYS A 149 -12.83 -40.83 -6.58
N ILE A 150 -12.94 -41.20 -5.30
CA ILE A 150 -12.02 -40.94 -4.17
C ILE A 150 -12.19 -39.54 -3.54
N ILE A 151 -12.90 -39.46 -2.40
CA ILE A 151 -13.13 -38.20 -1.65
C ILE A 151 -12.60 -38.28 -0.20
N GLU A 152 -12.53 -39.47 0.40
CA GLU A 152 -12.29 -39.60 1.85
C GLU A 152 -10.80 -39.46 2.24
N ASP A 153 -9.86 -40.08 1.53
CA ASP A 153 -8.41 -39.99 1.86
C ASP A 153 -7.80 -38.59 1.64
N GLU A 154 -8.45 -37.74 0.84
CA GLU A 154 -7.90 -36.43 0.45
C GLU A 154 -8.34 -35.26 1.35
N GLU A 155 -9.42 -35.42 2.13
CA GLU A 155 -9.82 -34.41 3.12
C GLU A 155 -8.84 -34.36 4.29
N ASP A 156 -8.25 -35.49 4.65
CA ASP A 156 -7.25 -35.59 5.72
C ASP A 156 -5.88 -35.05 5.29
N GLU A 157 -5.52 -35.18 4.01
CA GLU A 157 -4.32 -34.55 3.43
C GLU A 157 -4.49 -33.02 3.30
N ILE A 158 -5.71 -32.55 3.01
CA ILE A 158 -6.05 -31.13 3.12
C ILE A 158 -5.86 -30.75 4.58
N LYS A 159 -6.62 -31.30 5.54
CA LYS A 159 -6.55 -30.94 6.97
C LYS A 159 -5.13 -30.96 7.54
N SER A 160 -4.27 -31.89 7.14
CA SER A 160 -2.87 -31.95 7.60
C SER A 160 -2.02 -30.75 7.13
N ILE A 161 -2.33 -30.12 5.99
CA ILE A 161 -1.71 -28.84 5.55
C ILE A 161 -2.11 -27.68 6.48
N TYR A 162 -3.28 -27.74 7.14
CA TYR A 162 -3.84 -26.63 7.92
C TYR A 162 -3.58 -26.72 9.43
N LEU A 163 -3.15 -27.88 9.92
CA LEU A 163 -3.11 -28.20 11.34
C LEU A 163 -1.77 -27.83 12.03
N ASP A 164 -1.29 -26.59 11.88
CA ASP A 164 -0.54 -25.90 12.95
C ASP A 164 -0.18 -24.41 12.62
N TYR A 165 -1.15 -23.55 12.28
CA TYR A 165 -0.87 -22.10 12.28
C TYR A 165 -0.84 -21.53 13.70
N LYS A 166 0.07 -22.04 14.55
CA LYS A 166 0.47 -21.39 15.81
C LYS A 166 1.55 -20.35 15.60
N GLU A 167 2.25 -20.41 14.47
CA GLU A 167 3.30 -19.47 14.11
C GLU A 167 2.73 -18.25 13.37
N LYS A 168 3.46 -17.14 13.46
CA LYS A 168 3.17 -15.92 12.69
C LYS A 168 3.42 -16.19 11.20
N LEU A 169 2.56 -15.69 10.34
CA LEU A 169 2.73 -15.76 8.89
C LEU A 169 3.93 -14.90 8.48
N LYS A 170 4.88 -15.48 7.73
CA LYS A 170 6.01 -14.74 7.17
C LYS A 170 5.52 -13.89 6.02
N LEU A 171 5.58 -12.58 6.18
CA LEU A 171 5.12 -11.59 5.20
C LEU A 171 6.33 -10.81 4.67
N LEU A 172 6.47 -10.74 3.34
CA LEU A 172 7.39 -9.83 2.67
C LEU A 172 6.60 -8.64 2.13
N ASP A 173 6.94 -7.42 2.56
CA ASP A 173 6.35 -6.18 2.04
C ASP A 173 7.35 -5.47 1.11
N ILE A 174 7.10 -5.52 -0.19
CA ILE A 174 7.99 -5.00 -1.23
C ILE A 174 7.63 -3.56 -1.57
N GLY A 175 8.59 -2.65 -1.45
CA GLY A 175 8.34 -1.21 -1.61
C GLY A 175 7.57 -0.64 -0.43
N SER A 176 7.90 -1.13 0.78
CA SER A 176 7.14 -0.86 1.99
C SER A 176 7.18 0.60 2.44
N CYS A 177 8.30 1.29 2.18
CA CYS A 177 8.65 2.62 2.65
C CYS A 177 8.74 2.78 4.19
N TYR A 178 7.75 2.29 4.95
CA TYR A 178 7.62 2.53 6.40
C TYR A 178 7.02 1.36 7.22
N ASN A 179 6.97 0.15 6.67
CA ASN A 179 6.54 -1.08 7.38
C ASN A 179 5.14 -1.02 8.04
N PRO A 180 4.06 -0.70 7.30
CA PRO A 180 2.71 -0.58 7.85
C PRO A 180 2.14 -1.88 8.45
N PHE A 181 2.72 -3.03 8.11
CA PHE A 181 2.23 -4.34 8.57
C PHE A 181 2.82 -4.78 9.91
N SER A 182 3.87 -4.12 10.41
CA SER A 182 4.51 -4.42 11.71
C SER A 182 3.56 -4.42 12.89
N LYS A 183 2.46 -3.66 12.81
CA LYS A 183 1.43 -3.55 13.85
C LYS A 183 0.53 -4.77 13.99
N PHE A 184 0.53 -5.70 13.03
CA PHE A 184 -0.32 -6.89 13.09
C PHE A 184 0.42 -8.06 13.73
N PRO A 185 -0.02 -8.55 14.91
CA PRO A 185 0.70 -9.58 15.64
C PRO A 185 0.76 -10.94 14.93
N GLU A 186 -0.15 -11.19 13.98
CA GLU A 186 -0.21 -12.42 13.17
C GLU A 186 0.90 -12.49 12.13
N PHE A 187 1.61 -11.40 11.85
CA PHE A 187 2.65 -11.33 10.83
C PHE A 187 4.05 -11.25 11.43
N SER A 188 4.97 -12.02 10.86
CA SER A 188 6.41 -11.80 10.95
C SER A 188 6.83 -11.08 9.68
N CYS A 189 6.90 -9.75 9.74
CA CYS A 189 7.11 -8.91 8.57
C CYS A 189 8.60 -8.71 8.26
N THR A 190 9.00 -8.97 7.02
CA THR A 190 10.22 -8.47 6.40
C THR A 190 9.81 -7.35 5.44
N ALA A 191 10.07 -6.10 5.81
CA ALA A 191 9.80 -4.95 4.96
C ALA A 191 11.06 -4.55 4.18
N ILE A 192 10.92 -4.34 2.87
CA ILE A 192 12.03 -3.93 2.00
C ILE A 192 11.64 -2.72 1.15
N ASP A 193 12.60 -1.85 0.88
CA ASP A 193 12.42 -0.69 -0.01
C ASP A 193 13.76 -0.29 -0.67
N LEU A 194 13.70 0.36 -1.84
CA LEU A 194 14.89 0.93 -2.47
C LEU A 194 15.47 2.08 -1.64
N THR A 195 14.62 2.85 -0.96
CA THR A 195 15.02 3.95 -0.08
C THR A 195 14.03 4.05 1.08
N PRO A 196 14.28 3.30 2.18
CA PRO A 196 13.47 3.34 3.39
C PRO A 196 13.24 4.76 3.92
N ALA A 197 12.05 5.00 4.49
CA ALA A 197 11.76 6.20 5.28
C ALA A 197 11.90 5.95 6.79
N THR A 198 11.95 4.68 7.21
CA THR A 198 12.12 4.25 8.60
C THR A 198 13.20 3.18 8.71
N GLU A 199 13.83 3.07 9.88
CA GLU A 199 14.98 2.17 10.11
C GLU A 199 14.61 0.68 10.13
N ASP A 200 13.33 0.35 10.36
CA ASP A 200 12.82 -1.02 10.41
C ASP A 200 12.45 -1.59 9.03
N VAL A 201 12.75 -0.85 7.95
CA VAL A 201 12.63 -1.30 6.57
C VAL A 201 14.03 -1.50 5.98
N LEU A 202 14.29 -2.68 5.44
CA LEU A 202 15.59 -3.00 4.86
C LEU A 202 15.77 -2.31 3.50
N GLN A 203 16.88 -1.60 3.33
CA GLN A 203 17.23 -1.00 2.05
C GLN A 203 17.75 -2.06 1.07
N CYS A 204 17.09 -2.25 -0.06
CA CYS A 204 17.58 -3.10 -1.14
C CYS A 204 16.94 -2.74 -2.50
N ASP A 205 17.66 -3.01 -3.60
CA ASP A 205 17.05 -3.05 -4.93
C ASP A 205 16.46 -4.44 -5.20
N PHE A 206 15.14 -4.55 -5.20
CA PHE A 206 14.45 -5.82 -5.44
C PHE A 206 14.70 -6.38 -6.86
N LEU A 207 15.04 -5.53 -7.86
CA LEU A 207 15.45 -6.01 -9.18
C LEU A 207 16.75 -6.81 -9.12
N GLN A 208 17.64 -6.48 -8.18
CA GLN A 208 18.97 -7.08 -8.06
C GLN A 208 19.09 -8.10 -6.92
N ILE A 209 18.02 -8.30 -6.14
CA ILE A 209 18.04 -9.28 -5.04
C ILE A 209 18.32 -10.70 -5.55
N ASP A 210 19.22 -11.40 -4.87
CA ASP A 210 19.51 -12.79 -5.15
C ASP A 210 18.49 -13.69 -4.44
N ILE A 211 17.96 -14.67 -5.17
CA ILE A 211 16.99 -15.63 -4.67
C ILE A 211 17.60 -17.02 -4.80
N GLN A 212 17.93 -17.60 -3.65
CA GLN A 212 18.63 -18.87 -3.59
C GLN A 212 17.66 -20.01 -3.28
N LYS A 213 18.00 -21.21 -3.76
CA LYS A 213 17.35 -22.45 -3.32
C LYS A 213 17.78 -22.73 -1.89
N ASN A 214 16.88 -23.24 -1.08
CA ASN A 214 17.08 -23.52 0.35
C ASN A 214 17.98 -24.75 0.61
N LEU A 215 18.98 -24.99 -0.26
CA LEU A 215 19.96 -26.07 -0.12
C LEU A 215 21.17 -25.52 0.62
N ASP A 216 21.50 -26.15 1.74
CA ASP A 216 22.61 -25.86 2.64
C ASP A 216 23.95 -25.61 1.90
N VAL A 217 24.18 -24.40 1.43
CA VAL A 217 25.47 -23.96 0.91
C VAL A 217 25.87 -22.73 1.70
N GLU A 218 27.01 -22.86 2.38
CA GLU A 218 27.66 -21.82 3.16
C GLU A 218 27.61 -20.49 2.40
N ALA A 219 26.85 -19.54 2.97
CA ALA A 219 26.68 -18.23 2.40
C ALA A 219 28.04 -17.54 2.32
N ASN A 220 28.59 -17.42 1.11
CA ASN A 220 29.72 -16.53 0.89
C ASN A 220 29.22 -15.10 1.12
N ASN A 221 29.67 -14.53 2.24
CA ASN A 221 29.40 -13.18 2.69
C ASN A 221 29.81 -12.15 1.61
N HIS A 222 28.86 -11.77 0.77
CA HIS A 222 28.83 -10.47 0.15
C HIS A 222 27.62 -9.72 0.70
N SER A 223 27.80 -8.43 0.94
CA SER A 223 26.95 -7.49 1.70
C SER A 223 25.53 -7.25 1.17
N ASN A 224 24.96 -8.17 0.40
CA ASN A 224 23.64 -8.03 -0.23
C ASN A 224 22.63 -8.92 0.51
N LEU A 225 21.41 -8.41 0.66
CA LEU A 225 20.28 -9.18 1.19
C LEU A 225 20.01 -10.40 0.27
N ILE A 226 20.06 -11.61 0.83
CA ILE A 226 19.72 -12.86 0.15
C ILE A 226 18.36 -13.32 0.67
N LEU A 227 17.46 -13.70 -0.25
CA LEU A 227 16.20 -14.34 0.09
C LEU A 227 16.17 -15.77 -0.45
N TYR A 228 15.33 -16.61 0.14
CA TYR A 228 15.22 -18.02 -0.26
C TYR A 228 13.90 -18.29 -0.97
N GLU A 229 13.94 -19.17 -1.98
CA GLU A 229 12.72 -19.68 -2.61
C GLU A 229 11.78 -20.26 -1.56
N GLU A 230 10.48 -20.03 -1.74
CA GLU A 230 9.42 -20.59 -0.89
C GLU A 230 9.60 -20.30 0.60
N SER A 231 10.12 -19.12 0.94
CA SER A 231 10.37 -18.72 2.34
C SER A 231 9.26 -17.89 2.97
N PHE A 232 8.35 -17.33 2.16
CA PHE A 232 7.26 -16.45 2.63
C PHE A 232 5.88 -17.07 2.41
N ASP A 233 4.99 -16.87 3.40
CA ASP A 233 3.57 -17.22 3.30
C ASP A 233 2.81 -16.15 2.49
N ILE A 234 3.22 -14.89 2.63
CA ILE A 234 2.60 -13.72 2.01
C ILE A 234 3.67 -12.84 1.36
N VAL A 235 3.39 -12.34 0.16
CA VAL A 235 4.16 -11.26 -0.48
C VAL A 235 3.19 -10.13 -0.84
N VAL A 236 3.51 -8.91 -0.44
CA VAL A 236 2.72 -7.71 -0.73
C VAL A 236 3.48 -6.80 -1.68
N MET A 237 2.81 -6.39 -2.76
CA MET A 237 3.25 -5.35 -3.69
C MET A 237 2.15 -4.29 -3.75
N SER A 238 2.21 -3.31 -2.84
CA SER A 238 1.20 -2.27 -2.70
C SER A 238 1.68 -0.96 -3.33
N LEU A 239 1.16 -0.61 -4.50
CA LEU A 239 1.48 0.63 -5.25
C LEU A 239 2.95 0.72 -5.74
N VAL A 240 3.70 -0.37 -5.67
CA VAL A 240 5.12 -0.41 -6.05
C VAL A 240 5.33 -0.71 -7.53
N LEU A 241 4.40 -1.42 -8.18
CA LEU A 241 4.54 -1.76 -9.59
C LEU A 241 4.48 -0.51 -10.48
N GLU A 242 3.74 0.51 -10.06
CA GLU A 242 3.61 1.81 -10.74
C GLU A 242 4.87 2.67 -10.59
N TYR A 243 5.71 2.40 -9.59
CA TYR A 243 6.99 3.10 -9.44
C TYR A 243 7.96 2.75 -10.57
N LEU A 244 7.96 1.49 -11.00
CA LEU A 244 8.89 0.95 -11.99
C LEU A 244 8.65 1.54 -13.39
N PRO A 245 9.68 2.14 -14.03
CA PRO A 245 9.52 2.78 -15.33
C PRO A 245 9.07 1.82 -16.43
N ALA A 246 9.61 0.59 -16.46
CA ALA A 246 9.35 -0.35 -17.54
C ALA A 246 8.42 -1.51 -17.13
N SER A 247 7.70 -2.07 -18.09
CA SER A 247 6.83 -3.24 -17.88
C SER A 247 7.62 -4.53 -17.67
N GLU A 248 8.84 -4.62 -18.20
CA GLU A 248 9.76 -5.72 -17.94
C GLU A 248 10.20 -5.77 -16.48
N GLN A 249 10.48 -4.63 -15.85
CA GLN A 249 10.80 -4.56 -14.43
C GLN A 249 9.62 -5.01 -13.55
N ARG A 250 8.39 -4.60 -13.89
CA ARG A 250 7.17 -5.10 -13.24
C ARG A 250 7.02 -6.62 -13.37
N THR A 251 7.41 -7.17 -14.51
CA THR A 251 7.41 -8.63 -14.74
C THR A 251 8.41 -9.34 -13.85
N ILE A 252 9.63 -8.79 -13.73
CA ILE A 252 10.66 -9.30 -12.83
C ILE A 252 10.16 -9.29 -11.38
N PHE A 253 9.53 -8.19 -10.93
CA PHE A 253 8.93 -8.11 -9.59
C PHE A 253 7.91 -9.24 -9.35
N CYS A 254 6.96 -9.41 -10.27
CA CYS A 254 5.94 -10.46 -10.16
C CYS A 254 6.55 -11.87 -10.16
N PHE A 255 7.57 -12.11 -10.97
CA PHE A 255 8.24 -13.41 -11.06
C PHE A 255 9.02 -13.72 -9.77
N LYS A 256 9.79 -12.76 -9.26
CA LYS A 256 10.51 -12.91 -7.98
C LYS A 256 9.57 -13.11 -6.80
N ALA A 257 8.48 -12.35 -6.74
CA ALA A 257 7.43 -12.54 -5.73
C ALA A 257 6.85 -13.97 -5.77
N TRP A 258 6.67 -14.54 -6.96
CA TRP A 258 6.23 -15.93 -7.11
C TRP A 258 7.30 -16.95 -6.66
N GLN A 259 8.59 -16.71 -6.92
CA GLN A 259 9.67 -17.59 -6.45
C GLN A 259 9.74 -17.62 -4.91
N LEU A 260 9.58 -16.46 -4.27
CA LEU A 260 9.67 -16.29 -2.81
C LEU A 260 8.47 -16.87 -2.04
N LEU A 261 7.31 -16.97 -2.69
CA LEU A 261 6.11 -17.53 -2.08
C LEU A 261 6.19 -19.04 -1.92
N LYS A 262 5.78 -19.53 -0.76
CA LYS A 262 5.48 -20.95 -0.53
C LYS A 262 4.38 -21.43 -1.46
N GLN A 263 4.33 -22.74 -1.70
CA GLN A 263 3.18 -23.37 -2.34
C GLN A 263 1.89 -22.99 -1.60
N ASN A 264 0.87 -22.57 -2.35
CA ASN A 264 -0.39 -22.03 -1.82
C ASN A 264 -0.27 -20.70 -1.03
N GLY A 265 0.91 -20.10 -0.96
CA GLY A 265 1.10 -18.76 -0.40
C GLY A 265 0.38 -17.68 -1.20
N LEU A 266 0.20 -16.50 -0.60
CA LEU A 266 -0.64 -15.43 -1.12
C LEU A 266 0.18 -14.21 -1.58
N CYS A 267 0.07 -13.86 -2.86
CA CYS A 267 0.54 -12.60 -3.41
C CYS A 267 -0.59 -11.56 -3.37
N ILE A 268 -0.36 -10.44 -2.70
CA ILE A 268 -1.24 -9.29 -2.66
C ILE A 268 -0.70 -8.20 -3.59
N ILE A 269 -1.51 -7.77 -4.55
CA ILE A 269 -1.19 -6.67 -5.47
C ILE A 269 -2.25 -5.59 -5.32
N ILE A 270 -1.82 -4.38 -5.00
CA ILE A 270 -2.69 -3.21 -4.96
C ILE A 270 -2.14 -2.18 -5.95
N THR A 271 -3.00 -1.73 -6.86
CA THR A 271 -2.67 -0.78 -7.93
C THR A 271 -3.70 0.36 -7.95
N PRO A 272 -3.33 1.61 -8.27
CA PRO A 272 -4.27 2.70 -8.41
C PRO A 272 -5.36 2.40 -9.47
N ASP A 273 -6.59 2.78 -9.16
CA ASP A 273 -7.64 2.95 -10.17
C ASP A 273 -7.69 4.42 -10.62
N SER A 274 -8.14 4.67 -11.85
CA SER A 274 -8.42 6.02 -12.32
C SER A 274 -9.91 6.35 -12.23
N LYS A 275 -10.25 7.64 -12.29
CA LYS A 275 -11.64 8.11 -12.08
C LYS A 275 -12.62 7.72 -13.18
N SER A 276 -12.17 7.48 -14.41
CA SER A 276 -13.08 7.10 -15.49
C SER A 276 -13.51 5.66 -15.28
N MET A 277 -14.83 5.45 -15.11
CA MET A 277 -15.40 4.10 -14.96
C MET A 277 -14.86 3.20 -16.07
N HIS A 278 -14.16 2.13 -15.68
CA HIS A 278 -13.63 1.07 -16.53
C HIS A 278 -12.41 1.38 -17.42
N SER A 279 -11.79 2.55 -17.34
CA SER A 279 -10.60 2.86 -18.17
C SER A 279 -9.42 1.92 -17.93
N ASN A 280 -9.21 1.49 -16.68
CA ASN A 280 -8.15 0.54 -16.33
C ASN A 280 -8.60 -0.93 -16.47
N ALA A 281 -9.85 -1.22 -16.87
CA ALA A 281 -10.32 -2.60 -16.99
C ALA A 281 -9.50 -3.46 -17.98
N PRO A 282 -9.07 -2.95 -19.15
CA PRO A 282 -8.18 -3.67 -20.06
C PRO A 282 -6.82 -3.98 -19.42
N MET A 283 -6.23 -3.01 -18.71
CA MET A 283 -4.97 -3.18 -17.97
C MET A 283 -5.12 -4.29 -16.92
N ILE A 284 -6.15 -4.21 -16.07
CA ILE A 284 -6.38 -5.22 -15.02
C ILE A 284 -6.65 -6.61 -15.61
N LYS A 285 -7.33 -6.71 -16.75
CA LYS A 285 -7.50 -7.99 -17.47
C LYS A 285 -6.17 -8.52 -17.97
N SER A 286 -5.33 -7.65 -18.52
CA SER A 286 -3.99 -7.99 -19.01
C SER A 286 -3.07 -8.47 -17.88
N TRP A 287 -3.06 -7.76 -16.74
CA TRP A 287 -2.28 -8.14 -15.56
C TRP A 287 -2.69 -9.50 -15.01
N LYS A 288 -4.00 -9.76 -14.90
CA LYS A 288 -4.51 -11.06 -14.46
C LYS A 288 -4.01 -12.19 -15.38
N LEU A 289 -4.02 -11.97 -16.69
CA LEU A 289 -3.48 -12.95 -17.65
C LEU A 289 -1.97 -13.14 -17.48
N ALA A 290 -1.20 -12.07 -17.28
CA ALA A 290 0.24 -12.16 -17.06
C ALA A 290 0.56 -12.99 -15.81
N LEU A 291 -0.09 -12.68 -14.70
CA LEU A 291 0.08 -13.37 -13.42
C LEU A 291 -0.34 -14.84 -13.51
N GLU A 292 -1.44 -15.14 -14.21
CA GLU A 292 -1.86 -16.51 -14.49
C GLU A 292 -0.78 -17.28 -15.26
N LYS A 293 -0.14 -16.66 -16.27
CA LYS A 293 0.97 -17.25 -17.01
C LYS A 293 2.25 -17.41 -16.19
N ILE A 294 2.48 -16.58 -15.17
CA ILE A 294 3.58 -16.73 -14.21
C ILE A 294 3.35 -17.96 -13.30
N GLY A 295 2.11 -18.41 -13.12
CA GLY A 295 1.78 -19.54 -12.22
C GLY A 295 1.03 -19.11 -10.96
N PHE A 296 0.48 -17.89 -10.96
CA PHE A 296 -0.49 -17.46 -9.96
C PHE A 296 -1.91 -17.86 -10.35
N LYS A 297 -2.79 -17.94 -9.36
CA LYS A 297 -4.22 -18.09 -9.60
C LYS A 297 -5.02 -17.19 -8.68
N ARG A 298 -5.97 -16.46 -9.27
CA ARG A 298 -6.74 -15.45 -8.55
C ARG A 298 -7.58 -16.07 -7.44
N VAL A 299 -7.41 -15.56 -6.22
CA VAL A 299 -8.23 -15.86 -5.05
C VAL A 299 -9.32 -14.80 -4.91
N LYS A 300 -8.94 -13.52 -4.96
CA LYS A 300 -9.85 -12.40 -4.69
C LYS A 300 -9.53 -11.20 -5.57
N TYR A 301 -10.56 -10.42 -5.88
CA TYR A 301 -10.44 -9.11 -6.54
C TYR A 301 -11.57 -8.22 -6.04
N ASP A 302 -11.20 -7.08 -5.46
CA ASP A 302 -12.12 -6.02 -5.08
C ASP A 302 -11.70 -4.71 -5.75
N LYS A 303 -12.69 -3.91 -6.12
CA LYS A 303 -12.50 -2.54 -6.61
C LYS A 303 -12.91 -1.59 -5.50
N LEU A 304 -11.94 -0.91 -4.90
CA LEU A 304 -12.19 0.24 -4.03
C LEU A 304 -12.24 1.51 -4.89
N THR A 305 -12.63 2.63 -4.30
CA THR A 305 -12.91 3.86 -5.05
C THR A 305 -11.74 4.34 -5.92
N HIS A 306 -10.51 4.13 -5.46
CA HIS A 306 -9.28 4.53 -6.16
C HIS A 306 -8.25 3.42 -6.27
N LEU A 307 -8.64 2.17 -5.99
CA LEU A 307 -7.70 1.05 -5.94
C LEU A 307 -8.33 -0.20 -6.55
N HIS A 308 -7.52 -0.92 -7.30
CA HIS A 308 -7.76 -2.33 -7.56
C HIS A 308 -6.96 -3.15 -6.55
N CYS A 309 -7.64 -4.00 -5.81
CA CYS A 309 -7.04 -4.88 -4.82
C CYS A 309 -7.17 -6.32 -5.30
N MET A 310 -6.05 -7.01 -5.48
CA MET A 310 -5.99 -8.37 -6.01
C MET A 310 -5.21 -9.28 -5.07
N ALA A 311 -5.72 -10.49 -4.88
CA ALA A 311 -5.02 -11.55 -4.16
C ALA A 311 -4.92 -12.78 -5.06
N PHE A 312 -3.72 -13.34 -5.15
CA PHE A 312 -3.41 -14.50 -5.96
C PHE A 312 -2.67 -15.56 -5.14
N SER A 313 -3.01 -16.82 -5.34
CA SER A 313 -2.33 -17.96 -4.72
C SER A 313 -1.30 -18.53 -5.69
N LYS A 314 -0.11 -18.91 -5.21
CA LYS A 314 0.86 -19.69 -5.97
C LYS A 314 0.36 -21.13 -6.13
N VAL A 315 0.19 -21.60 -7.37
CA VAL A 315 -0.39 -22.92 -7.66
C VAL A 315 0.51 -23.87 -8.45
N CYS A 316 1.50 -23.37 -9.18
CA CYS A 316 2.37 -24.17 -10.04
C CYS A 316 3.77 -24.31 -9.43
N LYS A 317 4.41 -25.46 -9.69
CA LYS A 317 5.82 -25.69 -9.37
C LYS A 317 6.72 -24.98 -10.37
N PHE A 318 7.92 -24.60 -9.95
CA PHE A 318 8.91 -23.89 -10.76
C PHE A 318 9.16 -24.53 -12.14
N SER A 319 9.18 -25.86 -12.18
CA SER A 319 9.41 -26.67 -13.38
C SER A 319 8.36 -26.55 -14.49
N GLU A 320 7.21 -25.94 -14.21
CA GLU A 320 6.09 -25.82 -15.17
C GLU A 320 6.03 -24.46 -15.88
N VAL A 321 6.87 -23.50 -15.46
CA VAL A 321 6.85 -22.12 -15.98
C VAL A 321 8.00 -21.91 -16.95
N ASN A 322 7.67 -21.66 -18.22
CA ASN A 322 8.68 -21.36 -19.22
C ASN A 322 9.15 -19.89 -19.14
N ILE A 323 10.29 -19.68 -18.47
CA ILE A 323 10.94 -18.37 -18.26
C ILE A 323 11.38 -17.71 -19.58
N THR A 324 11.63 -18.46 -20.66
CA THR A 324 11.98 -17.84 -21.96
C THR A 324 10.86 -16.96 -22.54
N ASN A 325 9.64 -17.07 -22.01
CA ASN A 325 8.52 -16.20 -22.38
C ASN A 325 8.41 -14.92 -21.55
N CYS A 326 9.33 -14.61 -20.62
CA CYS A 326 9.24 -13.40 -19.79
C CYS A 326 9.14 -12.10 -20.60
N LYS A 327 9.78 -12.01 -21.78
CA LYS A 327 9.61 -10.89 -22.73
C LYS A 327 8.19 -10.79 -23.32
N LEU A 328 7.48 -11.90 -23.46
CA LEU A 328 6.08 -11.89 -23.91
C LEU A 328 5.12 -11.56 -22.75
N LEU A 329 5.58 -11.66 -21.50
CA LEU A 329 4.81 -11.30 -20.32
C LEU A 329 4.96 -9.82 -19.97
N SER A 330 6.09 -9.19 -20.31
CA SER A 330 6.28 -7.75 -20.13
C SER A 330 5.26 -6.91 -20.86
N ASP A 331 4.84 -7.32 -22.06
CA ASP A 331 3.79 -6.63 -22.81
C ASP A 331 2.43 -6.67 -22.11
N LEU A 332 2.23 -7.60 -21.17
CA LEU A 332 0.95 -7.75 -20.46
C LEU A 332 0.89 -6.93 -19.16
N LEU A 333 2.03 -6.56 -18.57
CA LEU A 333 2.13 -5.81 -17.31
C LEU A 333 2.30 -4.30 -17.54
N TYR A 334 1.69 -3.75 -18.59
CA TYR A 334 1.70 -2.32 -18.89
C TYR A 334 0.85 -1.50 -17.93
N ILE A 335 1.08 -0.18 -17.87
CA ILE A 335 0.21 0.82 -17.24
C ILE A 335 -0.13 1.90 -18.28
N PRO A 336 -1.21 2.68 -18.11
CA PRO A 336 -1.57 3.73 -19.05
C PRO A 336 -0.44 4.73 -19.35
N GLN A 337 0.42 4.98 -18.37
CA GLN A 337 1.55 5.91 -18.45
C GLN A 337 2.64 5.44 -19.42
N ASP A 338 2.70 4.15 -19.75
CA ASP A 338 3.67 3.59 -20.70
C ASP A 338 3.42 4.04 -22.14
N PHE A 339 2.19 4.48 -22.43
CA PHE A 339 1.78 4.92 -23.77
C PHE A 339 1.75 6.45 -23.93
N LYS A 340 2.15 7.21 -22.90
CA LYS A 340 2.23 8.66 -22.99
C LYS A 340 3.39 9.05 -23.91
N SER A 341 3.13 9.99 -24.84
CA SER A 341 4.19 10.64 -25.61
C SER A 341 4.84 11.71 -24.74
N TYR A 342 6.16 11.62 -24.57
CA TYR A 342 6.95 12.63 -23.88
C TYR A 342 7.75 13.37 -24.95
N SER A 343 7.17 14.39 -25.58
CA SER A 343 7.88 15.18 -26.59
C SER A 343 8.98 16.04 -25.97
N ASP A 344 10.11 16.19 -26.68
CA ASP A 344 11.34 16.93 -26.28
C ASP A 344 11.17 18.45 -26.09
N VAL A 345 9.95 18.98 -26.16
CA VAL A 345 9.76 20.41 -25.98
C VAL A 345 9.86 20.72 -24.50
N SER A 346 10.94 21.42 -24.14
CA SER A 346 11.17 22.12 -22.87
C SER A 346 10.15 23.24 -22.59
N SER A 347 8.90 23.07 -22.99
CA SER A 347 7.83 23.67 -22.22
C SER A 347 7.70 22.83 -20.96
N SER A 348 7.78 23.49 -19.81
CA SER A 348 6.87 23.15 -18.73
C SER A 348 5.46 23.12 -19.34
N VAL A 349 5.07 22.01 -19.97
CA VAL A 349 3.66 21.65 -20.04
C VAL A 349 3.35 21.39 -18.57
N ASP A 350 3.01 22.47 -17.87
CA ASP A 350 2.24 22.37 -16.65
C ASP A 350 1.13 21.38 -17.01
N ARG A 351 1.22 20.19 -16.44
CA ARG A 351 0.12 19.25 -16.44
C ARG A 351 -1.14 20.06 -16.21
N ASN A 352 -2.15 19.88 -17.06
CA ASN A 352 -3.39 20.61 -16.85
C ASN A 352 -3.88 20.33 -15.42
N GLU A 353 -4.60 21.28 -14.82
CA GLU A 353 -5.08 21.11 -13.43
C GLU A 353 -5.82 19.79 -13.22
N GLU A 354 -6.38 19.19 -14.27
CA GLU A 354 -7.11 17.94 -14.25
C GLU A 354 -6.21 16.71 -14.10
N GLU A 355 -5.02 16.69 -14.71
CA GLU A 355 -3.99 15.66 -14.49
C GLU A 355 -3.33 15.80 -13.13
N ASN A 356 -3.06 17.03 -12.70
CA ASN A 356 -2.61 17.32 -11.35
C ASN A 356 -3.67 16.92 -10.31
N LYS A 357 -4.96 17.14 -10.60
CA LYS A 357 -6.10 16.63 -9.81
C LYS A 357 -6.19 15.12 -9.89
N ASN A 358 -5.95 14.46 -11.02
CA ASN A 358 -6.05 13.00 -11.14
C ASN A 358 -5.00 12.27 -10.32
N VAL A 359 -3.77 12.77 -10.30
CA VAL A 359 -2.70 12.16 -9.51
C VAL A 359 -2.70 12.66 -8.07
N CYS A 360 -3.15 13.90 -7.79
CA CYS A 360 -3.64 14.23 -6.45
C CYS A 360 -4.66 13.16 -6.09
N ILE A 361 -5.82 13.04 -6.71
CA ILE A 361 -6.89 12.11 -6.27
C ILE A 361 -6.46 10.62 -6.23
N GLN A 362 -5.55 10.14 -7.08
CA GLN A 362 -4.89 8.81 -6.91
C GLN A 362 -4.24 8.63 -5.53
N PHE A 363 -3.84 9.74 -4.92
CA PHE A 363 -3.13 9.91 -3.67
C PHE A 363 -3.80 10.94 -2.71
N SER A 364 -5.09 11.32 -2.84
CA SER A 364 -5.54 12.59 -2.21
C SER A 364 -6.97 12.60 -1.65
N GLU A 365 -8.01 12.10 -2.31
CA GLU A 365 -9.37 12.53 -1.88
C GLU A 365 -10.49 11.50 -2.01
N LEU A 366 -11.30 11.43 -0.94
CA LEU A 366 -12.76 11.28 -0.94
C LEU A 366 -13.33 12.31 0.05
N PRO A 367 -14.62 12.68 -0.11
CA PRO A 367 -15.11 14.05 -0.25
C PRO A 367 -15.05 14.88 1.03
N ASN A 368 -14.95 16.20 0.88
CA ASN A 368 -15.46 17.11 1.89
C ASN A 368 -16.95 16.80 2.08
N GLU A 369 -17.31 16.50 3.32
CA GLU A 369 -18.67 16.68 3.78
C GLU A 369 -19.10 18.11 3.44
N ASP A 370 -20.01 18.23 2.49
CA ASP A 370 -20.99 19.30 2.50
C ASP A 370 -22.35 18.64 2.68
N LEU A 371 -23.06 19.18 3.69
CA LEU A 371 -24.49 19.09 4.00
C LEU A 371 -24.89 18.10 5.11
N PHE A 372 -24.91 18.68 6.32
CA PHE A 372 -25.92 18.58 7.40
C PHE A 372 -26.48 17.22 7.81
#